data_AF-A0A929NQ79-F1
#
_entry.id   AF-A0A929NQ79-F1
#
_cell.length_a   1.000
_cell.length_b   1.000
_cell.length_c   1.000
_cell.angle_alpha   90.00
_cell.angle_beta   90.00
_cell.angle_gamma   90.00
#
_symmetry.space_group_name_H-M   'P 1'
#
loop_
_entity.id
_entity.type
_entity.pdbx_description
1 polymer ?
#
loop_
_entity_poly.entity_id
_entity_poly.type
_entity_poly.pdbx_seq_one_letter_code
_entity_poly.pdbx_strand_id
1 'polypeptide(L)' 'QDSSGELDVRKITLAELSFIGVYTYTTADLRASADALYRGALGDLSWVEHRPLADGPTAFQDLDAGRTAAAKIVLLPE' A
#
# COMPACT_ATOMS: atom_id res chain seq x y z
N GLN A 1 -16.69 -19.54 -1.09
CA GLN A 1 -16.13 -18.36 -0.41
C GLN A 1 -16.36 -18.58 1.07
N ASP A 2 -15.28 -18.72 1.83
CA ASP A 2 -15.32 -19.00 3.27
C ASP A 2 -15.49 -17.66 4.02
N SER A 3 -16.67 -17.40 4.55
CA SER A 3 -17.03 -16.19 5.32
C SER A 3 -17.28 -16.51 6.79
N SER A 4 -16.39 -17.29 7.42
CA SER A 4 -16.61 -17.91 8.75
C SER A 4 -16.37 -17.00 9.96
N GLY A 5 -16.32 -15.67 9.79
CA GLY A 5 -16.33 -14.71 10.90
C GLY A 5 -17.63 -13.93 10.93
N GLU A 6 -18.56 -14.26 11.84
CA GLU A 6 -19.76 -13.46 12.03
C GLU A 6 -19.37 -12.06 12.52
N LEU A 7 -19.66 -11.06 11.68
CA LEU A 7 -19.53 -9.65 12.06
C LEU A 7 -20.45 -9.37 13.25
N ASP A 8 -19.90 -8.92 14.38
CA ASP A 8 -20.67 -8.57 15.57
C ASP A 8 -21.40 -7.23 15.39
N VAL A 9 -22.55 -7.28 14.72
CA VAL A 9 -23.41 -6.12 14.45
C VAL A 9 -23.91 -5.47 15.74
N ARG A 10 -24.12 -6.25 16.81
CA ARG A 10 -24.55 -5.72 18.11
C ARG A 10 -23.49 -4.78 18.68
N LYS A 11 -22.22 -5.20 18.68
CA LYS A 11 -21.12 -4.36 19.15
C LYS A 11 -20.94 -3.12 18.29
N ILE A 12 -21.06 -3.24 16.98
CA ILE A 12 -20.96 -2.11 16.05
C ILE A 12 -21.99 -1.04 16.41
N THR A 13 -23.25 -1.44 16.59
CA THR A 13 -24.32 -0.51 16.93
C THR A 13 -24.17 0.07 18.33
N LEU A 14 -23.97 -0.78 19.35
CA LEU A 14 -23.97 -0.32 20.74
C LEU A 14 -22.73 0.47 21.15
N ALA A 15 -21.61 0.23 20.48
CA ALA A 15 -20.38 1.00 20.68
C ALA A 15 -20.16 2.05 19.58
N GLU A 16 -21.16 2.28 18.72
CA GLU A 16 -21.13 3.28 17.65
C GLU A 16 -19.88 3.18 16.74
N LEU A 17 -19.44 1.96 16.45
CA LEU A 17 -18.27 1.72 15.63
C LEU A 17 -18.57 2.06 14.17
N SER A 18 -17.69 2.83 13.53
CA SER A 18 -17.81 3.19 12.13
C SER A 18 -16.82 2.40 11.27
N PHE A 19 -17.25 1.99 10.08
CA PHE A 19 -16.39 1.41 9.06
C PHE A 19 -16.21 2.41 7.93
N ILE A 20 -14.97 2.60 7.51
CA ILE A 20 -14.64 3.44 6.37
C ILE A 20 -13.97 2.54 5.33
N GLY A 21 -14.69 2.28 4.23
CA GLY A 21 -14.09 1.70 3.04
C GLY A 21 -13.50 2.84 2.21
N VAL A 22 -12.21 2.72 1.85
CA VAL A 22 -11.55 3.68 0.96
C VAL A 22 -10.94 2.89 -0.20
N TYR A 23 -11.17 3.37 -1.41
CA TYR A 23 -10.52 2.86 -2.61
C TYR A 23 -9.85 4.03 -3.32
N THR A 24 -8.53 3.93 -3.52
CA THR A 24 -7.69 4.99 -4.11
C THR A 24 -7.75 6.31 -3.31
N TYR A 25 -7.54 7.44 -3.98
CA TYR A 25 -7.27 8.73 -3.36
C TYR A 25 -7.96 9.85 -4.12
N THR A 26 -8.38 10.91 -3.42
CA THR A 26 -8.79 12.14 -4.08
C THR A 26 -7.58 12.90 -4.64
N THR A 27 -7.81 13.87 -5.53
CA THR A 27 -6.73 14.75 -5.99
C THR A 27 -6.09 15.53 -4.83
N ALA A 28 -6.85 15.86 -3.79
CA ALA A 28 -6.33 16.53 -2.61
C ALA A 28 -5.35 15.63 -1.85
N ASP A 29 -5.72 14.36 -1.64
CA ASP A 29 -4.87 13.39 -0.96
C ASP A 29 -3.58 13.11 -1.74
N LEU A 30 -3.68 13.03 -3.08
CA LEU A 30 -2.52 12.85 -3.94
C LEU A 30 -1.55 14.04 -3.82
N ARG A 31 -2.06 15.27 -3.85
CA ARG A 31 -1.24 16.49 -3.68
C ARG A 31 -0.57 16.52 -2.31
N ALA A 32 -1.31 16.19 -1.25
CA ALA A 32 -0.77 16.12 0.10
C ALA A 32 0.35 15.07 0.21
N SER A 33 0.18 13.91 -0.42
CA SER A 33 1.16 12.83 -0.45
C SER A 33 2.44 13.23 -1.21
N ALA A 34 2.29 13.87 -2.37
CA ALA A 34 3.41 14.37 -3.17
C ALA A 34 4.21 15.45 -2.43
N ASP A 35 3.51 16.35 -1.73
CA ASP A 35 4.10 17.41 -0.92
C ASP A 35 4.82 16.85 0.33
N ALA A 36 4.28 15.80 0.96
CA ALA A 36 4.95 15.06 2.04
C ALA A 36 6.25 14.38 1.55
N LEU A 37 6.20 13.74 0.37
CA LEU A 37 7.38 13.16 -0.29
C LEU A 37 8.44 14.24 -0.55
N TYR A 38 8.05 15.37 -1.17
CA TYR A 38 8.96 16.45 -1.52
C TYR A 38 9.66 17.06 -0.29
N ARG A 39 8.95 17.19 0.83
CA ARG A 39 9.50 17.69 2.10
C ARG A 39 10.33 16.66 2.88
N GLY A 40 10.47 15.43 2.39
CA GLY A 40 11.17 14.36 3.12
C GLY A 40 10.44 13.89 4.37
N ALA A 41 9.12 14.14 4.48
CA ALA A 41 8.33 13.77 5.65
C ALA A 41 8.11 12.24 5.78
N LEU A 42 8.47 11.47 4.75
CA LEU A 42 8.31 10.00 4.69
C LEU A 42 9.62 9.24 4.98
N GLY A 43 10.62 9.92 5.54
CA GLY A 43 11.93 9.34 5.86
C GLY A 43 12.85 9.23 4.65
N ASP A 44 13.85 8.35 4.76
CA ASP A 44 14.91 8.18 3.75
C ASP A 44 14.49 7.37 2.51
N LEU A 45 13.25 6.86 2.49
CA LEU A 45 12.71 6.02 1.44
C LEU A 45 13.52 4.72 1.20
N SER A 46 14.29 4.25 2.20
CA SER A 46 15.05 2.99 2.15
C SER A 46 14.18 1.73 1.92
N TRP A 47 12.87 1.87 2.06
CA TRP A 47 11.85 0.85 1.77
C TRP A 47 11.45 0.78 0.28
N VAL A 48 12.00 1.65 -0.56
CA VAL A 48 11.84 1.62 -2.03
C VAL A 48 13.05 0.96 -2.67
N GLU A 49 12.80 -0.07 -3.47
CA GLU A 49 13.81 -0.73 -4.30
C GLU A 49 13.65 -0.33 -5.76
N HIS A 50 14.76 -0.09 -6.46
CA HIS A 50 14.78 0.26 -7.88
C HIS A 50 15.33 -0.91 -8.67
N ARG A 51 14.64 -1.31 -9.75
CA ARG A 51 15.09 -2.37 -10.67
C ARG A 51 14.91 -1.94 -12.12
N PRO A 52 15.69 -2.48 -13.07
CA PRO A 52 15.40 -2.35 -14.49
C PRO A 52 13.99 -2.84 -14.82
N LEU A 53 13.32 -2.18 -15.76
CA LEU A 53 12.01 -2.61 -16.25
C LEU A 53 12.05 -4.03 -16.83
N ALA A 54 13.19 -4.43 -17.41
CA ALA A 54 13.44 -5.77 -17.90
C ALA A 54 13.29 -6.85 -16.82
N ASP A 55 13.54 -6.52 -15.56
CA ASP A 55 13.47 -7.45 -14.42
C ASP A 55 12.05 -7.55 -13.84
N GLY A 56 11.07 -6.92 -14.47
CA GLY A 56 9.66 -6.95 -14.05
C GLY A 56 9.15 -8.35 -13.68
N PRO A 57 9.30 -9.38 -14.53
CA PRO A 57 8.86 -10.73 -14.20
C PRO A 57 9.44 -11.26 -12.89
N THR A 58 10.75 -11.07 -12.66
CA THR A 58 11.41 -11.49 -11.41
C THR A 58 10.95 -10.65 -10.23
N ALA A 59 10.74 -9.33 -10.40
CA ALA A 59 10.21 -8.46 -9.36
C ALA A 59 8.84 -8.93 -8.84
N PHE A 60 7.93 -9.34 -9.74
CA PHE A 60 6.65 -9.92 -9.33
C PHE A 60 6.81 -11.27 -8.61
N GLN A 61 7.68 -12.15 -9.10
CA GLN A 61 7.94 -13.45 -8.46
C GLN A 61 8.53 -13.29 -7.05
N ASP A 62 9.40 -12.29 -6.86
CA ASP A 62 10.00 -12.01 -5.55
C ASP A 62 8.98 -11.43 -4.57
N LEU A 63 8.05 -10.58 -5.04
CA LEU A 63 6.96 -10.07 -4.21
C LEU A 63 6.02 -11.20 -3.75
N ASP A 64 5.59 -12.05 -4.68
CA ASP A 64 4.70 -13.18 -4.39
C ASP A 64 5.33 -14.18 -3.40
N ALA A 65 6.62 -14.44 -3.56
CA ALA A 65 7.37 -15.36 -2.70
C ALA A 65 7.97 -14.72 -1.43
N GLY A 66 7.72 -13.42 -1.17
CA GLY A 66 8.26 -12.70 -0.02
C GLY A 66 9.80 -12.62 0.03
N ARG A 67 10.46 -12.58 -1.12
CA ARG A 67 11.94 -12.55 -1.24
C ARG A 67 12.55 -11.15 -1.26
N THR A 68 11.73 -10.10 -1.29
CA THR A 68 12.18 -8.72 -1.10
C THR A 68 11.67 -8.18 0.23
N ALA A 69 12.52 -7.43 0.92
CA ALA A 69 12.13 -6.67 2.10
C ALA A 69 11.54 -5.30 1.73
N ALA A 70 11.58 -4.90 0.45
CA ALA A 70 11.07 -3.63 -0.02
C ALA A 70 9.54 -3.61 0.00
N ALA A 71 8.97 -2.54 0.56
CA ALA A 71 7.54 -2.30 0.53
C ALA A 71 7.06 -1.85 -0.87
N LYS A 72 7.98 -1.29 -1.67
CA LYS A 72 7.71 -0.81 -3.02
C LYS A 72 8.89 -1.10 -3.94
N ILE A 73 8.60 -1.66 -5.12
CA ILE A 73 9.57 -1.75 -6.22
C ILE A 73 9.19 -0.73 -7.30
N VAL A 74 10.15 0.08 -7.74
CA VAL A 74 10.03 0.99 -8.88
C VAL A 74 10.83 0.40 -10.05
N LEU A 75 10.12 0.12 -11.14
CA LEU A 75 10.73 -0.37 -12.37
C LEU A 75 11.12 0.81 -13.24
N LEU A 76 12.42 0.94 -13.50
CA LEU A 76 13.00 2.03 -14.28
C LEU A 76 13.08 1.63 -15.76
N PRO A 77 12.51 2.43 -16.69
CA PRO A 77 12.77 2.22 -18.11
C PRO A 77 14.24 2.57 -18.41
N GLU A 78 14.97 1.56 -18.91
CA GLU A 78 16.43 1.52 -19.18
C GLU A 78 17.32 1.36 -17.94
#